data_AF-A0A415D543-F1
#
_entry.id   AF-A0A415D543-F1
#
_cell.length_a   1.000
_cell.length_b   1.000
_cell.length_c   1.000
_cell.angle_alpha   90.00
_cell.angle_beta   90.00
_cell.angle_gamma   90.00
#
_symmetry.space_group_name_H-M   'P 1'
#
loop_
_entity.id
_entity.type
_entity.pdbx_description
1 polymer ?
#
loop_
_entity_poly.entity_id
_entity_poly.type
_entity_poly.pdbx_seq_one_letter_code
_entity_poly.pdbx_strand_id
1 'polypeptide(L)'
;MKLTGIAREDLESKGLVLKNKIELNCRGTAIPDIYTERIGRKNIDTGELESFFKVDNENGNTDEFDRFRENVTLLEKEHTVFSRETLEEKHVIDYYVPYDIQESSKNKPTVTDEFPENAILVDGYYECEYELLLTCGDGTRRIVISQRTVNVPMISLLSNIENEIRDILDGFPDEENNFTDALELADEADEHYEIKMFDEYGIPANIEINHAGDFVNMIVSARQIKCEYKQGE
;
A
#
# COMPACT_ATOMS: atom_id res chain seq x y z
N MET A 1 -8.54 -10.19 3.18
CA MET A 1 -7.13 -10.50 3.56
C MET A 1 -6.88 -10.05 4.99
N LYS A 2 -6.03 -10.76 5.74
CA LYS A 2 -5.56 -10.33 7.06
C LYS A 2 -4.15 -9.77 6.92
N LEU A 3 -3.91 -8.60 7.49
CA LEU A 3 -2.61 -7.95 7.52
C LEU A 3 -2.17 -7.71 8.96
N THR A 4 -0.86 -7.68 9.17
CA THR A 4 -0.23 -7.44 10.45
C THR A 4 0.50 -6.10 10.41
N GLY A 5 0.03 -5.15 11.22
CA GLY A 5 0.72 -3.88 11.44
C GLY A 5 1.62 -3.96 12.67
N ILE A 6 2.88 -3.52 12.54
CA ILE A 6 3.82 -3.37 13.66
C ILE A 6 4.14 -1.89 13.83
N ALA A 7 3.89 -1.34 15.01
CA ALA A 7 4.20 0.03 15.33
C ALA A 7 5.71 0.29 15.12
N ARG A 8 6.06 1.45 14.56
CA ARG A 8 7.47 1.83 14.37
C ARG A 8 8.23 2.04 15.67
N GLU A 9 7.49 2.32 16.74
CA GLU A 9 7.99 2.63 18.06
C GLU A 9 7.45 1.60 19.06
N ASP A 10 8.20 1.30 20.12
CA ASP A 10 7.74 0.42 21.19
C ASP A 10 6.80 1.19 22.13
N LEU A 11 5.52 1.20 21.78
CA LEU A 11 4.43 1.89 22.49
C LEU A 11 4.18 1.29 23.88
N GLU A 12 4.20 -0.03 23.99
CA GLU A 12 3.89 -0.73 25.24
C GLU A 12 4.98 -0.50 26.30
N SER A 13 6.26 -0.52 25.91
CA SER A 13 7.37 -0.20 26.83
C SER A 13 7.31 1.24 27.35
N LYS A 14 6.76 2.16 26.54
CA LYS A 14 6.53 3.57 26.88
C LYS A 14 5.23 3.78 27.69
N GLY A 15 4.50 2.70 27.99
CA GLY A 15 3.26 2.72 28.75
C GLY A 15 2.09 3.40 28.00
N LEU A 16 2.16 3.48 26.67
CA LEU A 16 1.13 4.09 25.84
C LEU A 16 -0.03 3.13 25.61
N VAL A 17 -1.23 3.67 25.37
CA VAL A 17 -2.48 2.87 25.31
C VAL A 17 -2.66 2.05 24.04
N LEU A 18 -1.94 2.35 22.96
CA LEU A 18 -1.99 1.57 21.72
C LEU A 18 -0.98 0.41 21.78
N LYS A 19 -1.30 -0.67 21.05
CA LYS A 19 -0.48 -1.89 21.03
C LYS A 19 0.63 -1.79 19.99
N ASN A 20 1.74 -2.48 20.24
CA ASN A 20 2.83 -2.61 19.27
C ASN A 20 2.44 -3.40 18.01
N LYS A 21 1.48 -4.33 18.14
CA LYS A 21 1.02 -5.19 17.05
C LYS A 21 -0.51 -5.11 16.93
N ILE A 22 -0.97 -4.91 15.69
CA ILE A 22 -2.39 -4.90 15.33
C ILE A 22 -2.67 -5.87 14.18
N GLU A 23 -3.91 -6.37 14.13
CA GLU A 23 -4.43 -7.16 13.02
C GLU A 23 -5.46 -6.34 12.26
N LEU A 24 -5.29 -6.23 10.94
CA LEU A 24 -6.17 -5.49 10.04
C LEU A 24 -6.91 -6.47 9.12
N ASN A 25 -8.21 -6.28 8.96
CA ASN A 25 -9.02 -7.03 8.01
C ASN A 25 -9.31 -6.16 6.79
N CYS A 26 -8.59 -6.41 5.70
CA CYS A 26 -8.71 -5.65 4.46
C CYS A 26 -9.61 -6.37 3.45
N ARG A 27 -10.42 -5.60 2.73
CA ARG A 27 -11.18 -6.07 1.56
C ARG A 27 -10.31 -5.94 0.31
N GLY A 28 -10.41 -6.89 -0.60
CA GLY A 28 -9.59 -6.94 -1.81
C GLY A 28 -8.19 -7.51 -1.59
N THR A 29 -7.34 -7.31 -2.61
CA THR A 29 -5.99 -7.88 -2.75
C THR A 29 -4.88 -6.84 -2.54
N ALA A 30 -5.20 -5.54 -2.55
CA ALA A 30 -4.23 -4.47 -2.39
C ALA A 30 -3.61 -4.45 -0.97
N ILE A 31 -2.28 -4.47 -0.90
CA ILE A 31 -1.51 -4.42 0.35
C ILE A 31 -0.83 -3.04 0.43
N PRO A 32 -1.15 -2.20 1.42
CA PRO A 32 -0.41 -0.97 1.66
C PRO A 32 0.95 -1.25 2.32
N ASP A 33 1.89 -0.33 2.15
CA ASP A 33 3.19 -0.40 2.83
C ASP A 33 3.09 -0.03 4.32
N ILE A 34 2.12 0.81 4.67
CA ILE A 34 1.93 1.37 6.02
C ILE A 34 0.44 1.46 6.33
N TYR A 35 0.10 1.37 7.60
CA TYR A 35 -1.18 1.80 8.15
C TYR A 35 -0.93 2.85 9.22
N THR A 36 -1.82 3.83 9.32
CA THR A 36 -1.73 4.85 10.36
C THR A 36 -3.01 4.95 11.18
N GLU A 37 -2.85 5.11 12.49
CA GLU A 37 -3.95 5.44 13.40
C GLU A 37 -3.90 6.93 13.72
N ARG A 38 -4.97 7.67 13.42
CA ARG A 38 -5.05 9.10 13.72
C ARG A 38 -5.40 9.30 15.19
N ILE A 39 -4.51 9.89 15.98
CA ILE A 39 -4.66 9.97 17.44
C ILE A 39 -5.04 11.36 17.96
N GLY A 40 -4.82 12.41 17.17
CA GLY A 40 -5.16 13.76 17.57
C GLY A 40 -4.94 14.78 16.47
N ARG A 41 -5.27 16.02 16.78
CA ARG A 41 -5.25 17.15 15.86
C ARG A 41 -4.80 18.41 16.59
N LYS A 42 -4.11 19.29 15.85
CA LYS A 42 -3.78 20.64 16.30
C LYS A 42 -4.33 21.66 15.31
N ASN A 43 -5.04 22.66 15.81
CA ASN A 43 -5.37 23.86 15.05
C ASN A 43 -4.12 24.74 14.92
N ILE A 44 -3.72 25.07 13.69
CA ILE A 44 -2.50 25.86 13.42
C ILE A 44 -2.66 27.30 13.89
N ASP A 45 -3.84 27.87 13.67
CA ASP A 45 -4.13 29.28 13.96
C ASP A 45 -4.24 29.56 15.47
N THR A 46 -4.88 28.66 16.22
CA THR A 46 -5.12 28.83 17.66
C THR A 46 -4.12 28.08 18.54
N GLY A 47 -3.45 27.06 18.00
CA GLY A 47 -2.60 26.13 18.76
C GLY A 47 -3.40 25.11 19.59
N GLU A 48 -4.72 25.12 19.52
CA GLU A 48 -5.62 24.23 20.26
C GLU A 48 -5.41 22.76 19.85
N LEU A 49 -5.45 21.86 20.85
CA LEU A 49 -5.29 20.43 20.66
C LEU A 49 -6.61 19.70 20.87
N GLU A 50 -6.88 18.76 19.99
CA GLU A 50 -8.02 17.86 20.03
C GLU A 50 -7.50 16.42 20.07
N SER A 51 -7.92 15.65 21.08
CA SER A 51 -7.56 14.25 21.21
C SER A 51 -8.64 13.33 20.64
N PHE A 52 -8.24 12.30 19.91
CA PHE A 52 -9.15 11.27 19.41
C PHE A 52 -9.19 10.01 20.28
N PHE A 53 -8.48 10.01 21.42
CA PHE A 53 -8.64 8.96 22.41
C PHE A 53 -9.99 9.08 23.11
N LYS A 54 -10.67 7.94 23.29
CA LYS A 54 -11.96 7.91 23.98
C LYS A 54 -11.85 8.41 25.43
N VAL A 55 -10.78 8.03 26.14
CA VAL A 55 -10.56 8.41 27.54
C VAL A 55 -10.37 9.92 27.69
N ASP A 56 -9.60 10.53 26.79
CA ASP A 56 -9.39 11.98 26.76
C ASP A 56 -10.71 12.74 26.51
N ASN A 57 -11.51 12.24 25.56
CA ASN A 57 -12.83 12.81 25.27
C ASN A 57 -13.81 12.70 26.44
N GLU A 58 -13.79 11.59 27.18
CA GLU A 58 -14.61 11.39 28.38
C GLU A 58 -14.19 12.32 29.54
N ASN A 59 -12.91 12.68 29.62
CA ASN A 59 -12.34 13.53 30.67
C ASN A 59 -12.27 15.02 30.29
N GLY A 60 -12.42 15.37 29.01
CA GLY A 60 -12.30 16.73 28.49
C GLY A 60 -10.87 17.27 28.55
N ASN A 61 -9.87 16.43 28.29
CA ASN A 61 -8.45 16.77 28.27
C ASN A 61 -7.74 16.17 27.03
N THR A 62 -6.40 16.27 27.00
CA THR A 62 -5.54 15.72 25.93
C THR A 62 -4.44 14.81 26.48
N ASP A 63 -4.59 14.32 27.71
CA ASP A 63 -3.52 13.66 28.46
C ASP A 63 -2.88 12.48 27.70
N GLU A 64 -3.68 11.56 27.13
CA GLU A 64 -3.11 10.46 26.35
C GLU A 64 -2.47 10.95 25.05
N PHE A 65 -3.10 11.90 24.35
CA PHE A 65 -2.53 12.48 23.14
C PHE A 65 -1.18 13.18 23.41
N ASP A 66 -1.07 13.94 24.48
CA ASP A 66 0.16 14.62 24.88
C ASP A 66 1.25 13.61 25.22
N ARG A 67 0.90 12.53 25.93
CA ARG A 67 1.84 11.43 26.19
C ARG A 67 2.39 10.83 24.90
N PHE A 68 1.57 10.61 23.86
CA PHE A 68 2.08 10.14 22.57
C PHE A 68 3.05 11.15 21.95
N ARG A 69 2.66 12.42 21.87
CA ARG A 69 3.51 13.47 21.28
C ARG A 69 4.87 13.64 21.96
N GLU A 70 4.92 13.41 23.28
CA GLU A 70 6.15 13.56 24.07
C GLU A 70 7.06 12.32 24.01
N ASN A 71 6.53 11.13 23.70
CA ASN A 71 7.25 9.87 23.87
C ASN A 71 7.53 9.11 22.56
N VAL A 72 6.88 9.44 21.44
CA VAL A 72 7.07 8.75 20.15
C VAL A 72 7.16 9.73 18.99
N THR A 73 7.79 9.26 17.92
CA THR A 73 7.78 9.98 16.63
C THR A 73 6.45 9.72 15.92
N LEU A 74 5.65 10.77 15.72
CA LEU A 74 4.37 10.73 15.01
C LEU A 74 4.55 11.19 13.55
N LEU A 75 3.66 10.74 12.66
CA LEU A 75 3.51 11.38 11.35
C LEU A 75 2.54 12.54 11.46
N GLU A 76 2.85 13.64 10.79
CA GLU A 76 2.11 14.89 10.84
C GLU A 76 1.58 15.24 9.44
N LYS A 77 0.26 15.33 9.28
CA LYS A 77 -0.39 15.73 8.02
C LYS A 77 -1.02 17.10 8.17
N GLU A 78 -0.43 18.11 7.53
CA GLU A 78 -1.02 19.44 7.43
C GLU A 78 -2.10 19.46 6.34
N HIS A 79 -3.32 19.89 6.68
CA HIS A 79 -4.42 20.02 5.73
C HIS A 79 -5.51 20.98 6.23
N THR A 80 -6.47 21.28 5.36
CA THR A 80 -7.63 22.10 5.70
C THR A 80 -8.84 21.23 6.02
N VAL A 81 -9.48 21.50 7.15
CA VAL A 81 -10.75 20.86 7.53
C VAL A 81 -11.88 21.87 7.57
N PHE A 82 -13.05 21.45 7.11
CA PHE A 82 -14.24 22.28 7.15
C PHE A 82 -15.07 21.97 8.40
N SER A 83 -15.24 22.95 9.27
CA SER A 83 -16.08 22.84 10.45
C SER A 83 -17.54 22.98 10.04
N ARG A 84 -18.32 21.90 10.19
CA ARG A 84 -19.77 21.96 9.89
C ARG A 84 -20.52 22.91 10.85
N GLU A 85 -20.01 23.10 12.06
CA GLU A 85 -20.65 23.92 13.10
C GLU A 85 -20.45 25.41 12.85
N THR A 86 -19.22 25.81 12.50
CA THR A 86 -18.87 27.22 12.30
C THR A 86 -18.92 27.64 10.83
N LEU A 87 -19.00 26.68 9.90
CA LEU A 87 -18.87 26.89 8.44
C LEU A 87 -17.56 27.57 8.03
N GLU A 88 -16.53 27.40 8.85
CA GLU A 88 -15.20 27.95 8.63
C GLU A 88 -14.21 26.85 8.29
N GLU A 89 -13.26 27.21 7.42
CA GLU A 89 -12.07 26.43 7.17
C GLU A 89 -11.09 26.59 8.33
N LYS A 90 -10.51 25.48 8.77
CA LYS A 90 -9.46 25.46 9.78
C LYS A 90 -8.23 24.79 9.20
N HIS A 91 -7.08 25.44 9.31
CA HIS A 91 -5.80 24.83 9.00
C HIS A 91 -5.34 24.00 10.19
N VAL A 92 -5.07 22.72 9.96
CA VAL A 92 -4.80 21.76 11.04
C VAL A 92 -3.64 20.84 10.71
N ILE A 93 -3.01 20.32 11.76
CA ILE A 93 -2.07 19.20 11.68
C ILE A 93 -2.74 18.00 12.35
N ASP A 94 -2.96 16.93 11.58
CA ASP A 94 -3.37 15.64 12.12
C ASP A 94 -2.14 14.81 12.47
N TYR A 95 -2.19 14.15 13.63
CA TYR A 95 -1.11 13.34 14.18
C TYR A 95 -1.45 11.87 14.10
N TYR A 96 -0.50 11.08 13.62
CA TYR A 96 -0.71 9.68 13.29
C TYR A 96 0.37 8.79 13.92
N VAL A 97 -0.06 7.63 14.42
CA VAL A 97 0.84 6.56 14.85
C VAL A 97 1.05 5.60 13.68
N PRO A 98 2.28 5.48 13.15
CA PRO A 98 2.58 4.62 12.01
C PRO A 98 2.81 3.16 12.40
N TYR A 99 2.19 2.26 11.64
CA TYR A 99 2.38 0.81 11.67
C TYR A 99 2.90 0.32 10.32
N ASP A 100 4.07 -0.31 10.29
CA ASP A 100 4.58 -0.96 9.08
C ASP A 100 3.89 -2.31 8.86
N ILE A 101 3.35 -2.50 7.65
CA ILE A 101 2.66 -3.73 7.26
C ILE A 101 3.69 -4.80 6.95
N GLN A 102 3.61 -5.92 7.66
CA GLN A 102 4.58 -7.01 7.54
C GLN A 102 4.49 -7.73 6.20
N GLU A 103 3.28 -7.92 5.69
CA GLU A 103 3.00 -8.62 4.44
C GLU A 103 3.35 -7.80 3.20
N SER A 104 3.68 -6.51 3.34
CA SER A 104 4.15 -5.71 2.21
C SER A 104 5.44 -6.29 1.64
N SER A 105 5.48 -6.41 0.32
CA SER A 105 6.66 -6.87 -0.41
C SER A 105 7.84 -5.90 -0.32
N LYS A 106 7.63 -4.67 0.17
CA LYS A 106 8.71 -3.73 0.51
C LYS A 106 9.76 -4.36 1.43
N ASN A 107 9.33 -5.27 2.30
CA ASN A 107 10.16 -5.94 3.30
C ASN A 107 10.95 -7.12 2.72
N LYS A 108 10.65 -7.56 1.50
CA LYS A 108 11.36 -8.65 0.83
C LYS A 108 12.65 -8.14 0.20
N PRO A 109 13.76 -8.91 0.29
CA PRO A 109 15.01 -8.56 -0.38
C PRO A 109 14.87 -8.72 -1.89
N THR A 110 15.73 -8.03 -2.63
CA THR A 110 15.91 -8.31 -4.07
C THR A 110 16.78 -9.54 -4.24
N VAL A 111 16.29 -10.52 -5.00
CA VAL A 111 17.09 -11.68 -5.41
C VAL A 111 18.07 -11.24 -6.50
N THR A 112 19.35 -11.50 -6.28
CA THR A 112 20.43 -11.07 -7.20
C THR A 112 21.28 -12.22 -7.74
N ASP A 113 21.24 -13.38 -7.09
CA ASP A 113 22.11 -14.53 -7.43
C ASP A 113 21.41 -15.60 -8.29
N GLU A 114 20.08 -15.61 -8.32
CA GLU A 114 19.28 -16.57 -9.11
C GLU A 114 18.37 -15.84 -10.08
N PHE A 115 18.21 -16.37 -11.30
CA PHE A 115 17.27 -15.87 -12.29
C PHE A 115 16.92 -16.99 -13.29
N PRO A 116 15.70 -16.98 -13.87
CA PRO A 116 15.37 -17.89 -14.96
C PRO A 116 16.31 -17.67 -16.14
N GLU A 117 17.19 -18.65 -16.41
CA GLU A 117 18.03 -18.63 -17.59
C GLU A 117 17.18 -18.86 -18.85
N ASN A 118 17.59 -18.28 -19.99
CA ASN A 118 17.01 -18.58 -21.30
C ASN A 118 17.45 -19.96 -21.84
N ALA A 119 17.73 -20.91 -20.96
CA ALA A 119 18.10 -22.28 -21.30
C ALA A 119 16.88 -23.21 -21.21
N ILE A 120 16.86 -24.27 -22.02
CA ILE A 120 15.83 -25.30 -21.92
C ILE A 120 16.08 -26.08 -20.63
N LEU A 121 15.22 -25.90 -19.63
CA LEU A 121 15.18 -26.78 -18.47
C LEU A 121 14.57 -28.11 -18.90
N VAL A 122 15.35 -29.20 -18.77
CA VAL A 122 14.90 -30.54 -19.18
C VAL A 122 13.94 -31.13 -18.14
N ASP A 123 14.24 -30.99 -16.84
CA ASP A 123 13.48 -31.62 -15.74
C ASP A 123 13.22 -30.67 -14.56
N GLY A 124 12.64 -29.49 -14.82
CA GLY A 124 12.23 -28.59 -13.74
C GLY A 124 11.70 -27.24 -14.20
N TYR A 125 11.41 -26.36 -13.24
CA TYR A 125 10.86 -25.04 -13.45
C TYR A 125 11.32 -24.09 -12.34
N TYR A 126 11.24 -22.78 -12.59
CA TYR A 126 11.44 -21.75 -11.58
C TYR A 126 10.10 -21.28 -11.02
N GLU A 127 10.04 -21.07 -9.70
CA GLU A 127 9.00 -20.28 -9.04
C GLU A 127 9.55 -18.89 -8.75
N CYS A 128 9.04 -17.90 -9.47
CA CYS A 128 9.48 -16.52 -9.36
C CYS A 128 8.37 -15.62 -8.80
N GLU A 129 8.78 -14.58 -8.09
CA GLU A 129 7.93 -13.44 -7.77
C GLU A 129 8.62 -12.16 -8.24
N TYR A 130 7.89 -11.37 -9.01
CA TYR A 130 8.33 -10.08 -9.51
C TYR A 130 7.49 -8.99 -8.87
N GLU A 131 8.15 -7.96 -8.33
CA GLU A 131 7.49 -6.79 -7.77
C GLU A 131 7.58 -5.62 -8.74
N LEU A 132 6.45 -4.96 -8.99
CA LEU A 132 6.39 -3.64 -9.60
C LEU A 132 6.03 -2.59 -8.53
N LEU A 133 6.75 -1.47 -8.53
CA LEU A 133 6.39 -0.28 -7.77
C LEU A 133 5.78 0.76 -8.70
N LEU A 134 4.53 1.10 -8.44
CA LEU A 134 3.77 2.12 -9.15
C LEU A 134 3.70 3.40 -8.31
N THR A 135 3.69 4.56 -8.98
CA THR A 135 3.44 5.87 -8.36
C THR A 135 2.48 6.69 -9.20
N CYS A 136 1.59 7.43 -8.56
CA CYS A 136 0.78 8.46 -9.18
C CYS A 136 0.48 9.57 -8.15
N GLY A 137 1.01 10.78 -8.37
CA GLY A 137 0.97 11.84 -7.37
C GLY A 137 1.65 11.39 -6.06
N ASP A 138 0.93 11.50 -4.95
CA ASP A 138 1.41 11.06 -3.63
C ASP A 138 1.12 9.57 -3.35
N GLY A 139 0.42 8.89 -4.26
CA GLY A 139 0.04 7.49 -4.14
C GLY A 139 1.12 6.54 -4.62
N THR A 140 1.34 5.45 -3.88
CA THR A 140 2.20 4.33 -4.27
C THR A 140 1.46 3.01 -4.18
N ARG A 141 1.84 2.04 -5.02
CA ARG A 141 1.34 0.66 -4.94
C ARG A 141 2.44 -0.32 -5.32
N ARG A 142 2.58 -1.41 -4.56
CA ARG A 142 3.37 -2.58 -4.95
C ARG A 142 2.45 -3.67 -5.48
N ILE A 143 2.80 -4.22 -6.63
CA ILE A 143 2.12 -5.37 -7.23
C ILE A 143 3.13 -6.51 -7.28
N VAL A 144 2.76 -7.65 -6.71
CA VAL A 144 3.57 -8.87 -6.76
C VAL A 144 2.94 -9.82 -7.76
N ILE A 145 3.73 -10.21 -8.76
CA ILE A 145 3.34 -11.11 -9.84
C ILE A 145 4.08 -12.43 -9.63
N SER A 146 3.32 -13.48 -9.36
CA SER A 146 3.85 -14.83 -9.15
C SER A 146 3.86 -15.60 -10.47
N GLN A 147 5.01 -16.19 -10.81
CA GLN A 147 5.22 -16.87 -12.09
C GLN A 147 5.84 -18.24 -11.88
N ARG A 148 5.27 -19.25 -12.53
CA ARG A 148 5.86 -20.57 -12.67
C ARG A 148 6.39 -20.69 -14.10
N THR A 149 7.71 -20.72 -14.27
CA THR A 149 8.29 -20.61 -15.60
C THR A 149 9.51 -21.49 -15.81
N VAL A 150 9.67 -21.99 -17.03
CA VAL A 150 10.90 -22.70 -17.45
C VAL A 150 11.91 -21.78 -18.13
N ASN A 151 11.48 -20.61 -18.61
CA ASN A 151 12.29 -19.75 -19.49
C ASN A 151 11.75 -18.31 -19.66
N VAL A 152 10.89 -17.81 -18.77
CA VAL A 152 10.34 -16.44 -18.84
C VAL A 152 11.11 -15.56 -17.86
N PRO A 153 12.19 -14.88 -18.30
CA PRO A 153 12.89 -13.91 -17.49
C PRO A 153 12.00 -12.67 -17.27
N MET A 154 12.33 -11.87 -16.25
CA MET A 154 11.63 -10.62 -15.94
C MET A 154 11.44 -9.69 -17.14
N ILE A 155 12.42 -9.61 -18.06
CA ILE A 155 12.32 -8.72 -19.22
C ILE A 155 11.16 -9.11 -20.16
N SER A 156 10.82 -10.39 -20.24
CA SER A 156 9.67 -10.86 -21.01
C SER A 156 8.36 -10.43 -20.37
N LEU A 157 8.26 -10.50 -19.03
CA LEU A 157 7.12 -9.96 -18.29
C LEU A 157 6.96 -8.46 -18.55
N LEU A 158 8.03 -7.68 -18.37
CA LEU A 158 8.01 -6.23 -18.55
C LEU A 158 7.57 -5.82 -19.97
N SER A 159 7.97 -6.59 -20.97
CA SER A 159 7.62 -6.32 -22.37
C SER A 159 6.13 -6.57 -22.69
N ASN A 160 5.43 -7.35 -21.86
CA ASN A 160 4.04 -7.73 -22.07
C ASN A 160 3.03 -6.93 -21.24
N ILE A 161 3.47 -6.18 -20.23
CA ILE A 161 2.58 -5.44 -19.31
C ILE A 161 1.57 -4.57 -20.07
N GLU A 162 2.01 -3.79 -21.05
CA GLU A 162 1.10 -2.90 -21.78
C GLU A 162 0.00 -3.67 -22.51
N ASN A 163 0.30 -4.86 -23.04
CA ASN A 163 -0.69 -5.71 -23.69
C ASN A 163 -1.66 -6.29 -22.67
N GLU A 164 -1.16 -6.87 -21.56
CA GLU A 164 -2.02 -7.42 -20.52
C GLU A 164 -2.97 -6.37 -19.92
N ILE A 165 -2.50 -5.15 -19.71
CA ILE A 165 -3.37 -4.07 -19.24
C ILE A 165 -4.39 -3.69 -20.32
N ARG A 166 -3.99 -3.62 -21.60
CA ARG A 166 -4.91 -3.32 -22.70
C ARG A 166 -6.03 -4.35 -22.80
N ASP A 167 -5.71 -5.63 -22.64
CA ASP A 167 -6.70 -6.72 -22.69
C ASP A 167 -7.75 -6.59 -21.57
N ILE A 168 -7.34 -6.14 -20.36
CA ILE A 168 -8.27 -5.81 -19.27
C ILE A 168 -9.16 -4.64 -19.67
N LEU A 169 -8.57 -3.54 -20.14
CA LEU A 169 -9.33 -2.33 -20.50
C LEU A 169 -10.33 -2.58 -21.64
N ASP A 170 -9.97 -3.44 -22.60
CA ASP A 170 -10.85 -3.85 -23.70
C ASP A 170 -11.95 -4.83 -23.25
N GLY A 171 -11.92 -5.30 -22.00
CA GLY A 171 -12.92 -6.21 -21.42
C GLY A 171 -12.73 -7.68 -21.82
N PHE A 172 -11.56 -8.05 -22.34
CA PHE A 172 -11.23 -9.41 -22.76
C PHE A 172 -9.90 -9.90 -22.14
N PRO A 173 -9.70 -9.82 -20.82
CA PRO A 173 -8.48 -10.34 -20.22
C PRO A 173 -8.41 -11.86 -20.33
N ASP A 174 -7.22 -12.39 -20.62
CA ASP A 174 -6.93 -13.81 -20.47
C ASP A 174 -7.14 -14.26 -19.01
N GLU A 175 -7.57 -15.51 -18.80
CA GLU A 175 -7.73 -16.09 -17.45
C GLU A 175 -6.41 -16.07 -16.65
N GLU A 176 -5.27 -16.06 -17.35
CA GLU A 176 -3.93 -16.04 -16.77
C GLU A 176 -3.31 -14.64 -16.70
N ASN A 177 -4.10 -13.58 -16.95
CA ASN A 177 -3.60 -12.20 -16.91
C ASN A 177 -3.15 -11.81 -15.50
N ASN A 178 -1.91 -11.29 -15.39
CA ASN A 178 -1.27 -11.03 -14.10
C ASN A 178 -1.86 -9.84 -13.33
N PHE A 179 -2.69 -9.03 -13.99
CA PHE A 179 -3.16 -7.74 -13.50
C PHE A 179 -4.67 -7.68 -13.26
N THR A 180 -5.41 -8.76 -13.54
CA THR A 180 -6.87 -8.81 -13.36
C THR A 180 -7.29 -8.46 -11.93
N ASP A 181 -6.54 -8.92 -10.92
CA ASP A 181 -6.81 -8.60 -9.50
C ASP A 181 -6.26 -7.23 -9.07
N ALA A 182 -5.52 -6.54 -9.94
CA ALA A 182 -4.92 -5.25 -9.64
C ALA A 182 -5.85 -4.07 -9.98
N LEU A 183 -6.66 -4.22 -11.04
CA LEU A 183 -7.61 -3.24 -11.55
C LEU A 183 -9.04 -3.63 -11.17
N GLU A 184 -9.79 -2.68 -10.62
CA GLU A 184 -11.20 -2.84 -10.25
C GLU A 184 -12.06 -1.99 -11.20
N LEU A 185 -13.14 -2.55 -11.77
CA LEU A 185 -14.12 -1.76 -12.52
C LEU A 185 -14.93 -0.92 -11.51
N ALA A 186 -14.97 0.40 -11.68
CA ALA A 186 -15.50 1.33 -10.68
C ALA A 186 -17.01 1.17 -10.43
N ASP A 187 -17.78 0.92 -11.48
CA ASP A 187 -19.19 0.49 -11.45
C ASP A 187 -19.56 -0.12 -12.83
N GLU A 188 -20.63 -0.91 -12.94
CA GLU A 188 -21.16 -1.37 -14.24
C GLU A 188 -21.68 -0.20 -15.10
N ALA A 189 -21.99 0.94 -14.47
CA ALA A 189 -22.46 2.15 -15.14
C ALA A 189 -21.34 3.11 -15.53
N ASP A 190 -20.23 3.10 -14.80
CA ASP A 190 -19.06 3.94 -15.01
C ASP A 190 -17.96 3.03 -15.59
N GLU A 191 -17.94 2.96 -16.93
CA GLU A 191 -17.09 2.06 -17.76
C GLU A 191 -15.59 2.40 -17.68
N HIS A 192 -15.03 2.58 -16.49
CA HIS A 192 -13.60 2.83 -16.28
C HIS A 192 -12.99 1.91 -15.22
N TYR A 193 -11.72 1.56 -15.43
CA TYR A 193 -10.95 0.75 -14.50
C TYR A 193 -10.17 1.65 -13.55
N GLU A 194 -10.10 1.23 -12.30
CA GLU A 194 -9.37 1.94 -11.24
C GLU A 194 -8.30 1.05 -10.62
N ILE A 195 -7.18 1.67 -10.27
CA ILE A 195 -6.16 1.07 -9.44
C ILE A 195 -6.13 1.74 -8.06
N LYS A 196 -6.32 0.94 -7.02
CA LYS A 196 -6.21 1.38 -5.62
C LYS A 196 -4.74 1.60 -5.25
N MET A 197 -4.34 2.83 -4.95
CA MET A 197 -3.02 3.22 -4.46
C MET A 197 -3.10 3.79 -3.04
N PHE A 198 -1.96 3.96 -2.35
CA PHE A 198 -1.92 4.44 -0.98
C PHE A 198 -0.93 5.59 -0.80
N ASP A 199 -1.32 6.62 -0.06
CA ASP A 199 -0.42 7.72 0.32
C ASP A 199 0.58 7.29 1.43
N GLU A 200 1.44 8.20 1.86
CA GLU A 200 2.44 7.95 2.92
C GLU A 200 1.82 7.64 4.30
N TYR A 201 0.52 7.86 4.48
CA TYR A 201 -0.25 7.54 5.68
C TYR A 201 -1.03 6.22 5.52
N GLY A 202 -0.95 5.56 4.37
CA GLY A 202 -1.70 4.34 4.07
C GLY A 202 -3.16 4.62 3.72
N ILE A 203 -3.52 5.87 3.43
CA ILE A 203 -4.88 6.26 3.03
C ILE A 203 -5.05 5.89 1.55
N PRO A 204 -6.09 5.11 1.20
CA PRO A 204 -6.29 4.68 -0.17
C PRO A 204 -6.85 5.80 -1.04
N ALA A 205 -6.39 5.84 -2.29
CA ALA A 205 -6.98 6.61 -3.38
C ALA A 205 -7.14 5.68 -4.59
N ASN A 206 -8.31 5.72 -5.23
CA ASN A 206 -8.51 5.03 -6.49
C ASN A 206 -8.09 5.95 -7.63
N ILE A 207 -7.24 5.44 -8.52
CA ILE A 207 -6.72 6.17 -9.67
C ILE A 207 -7.32 5.53 -10.93
N GLU A 208 -8.02 6.33 -11.73
CA GLU A 208 -8.58 5.92 -13.01
C GLU A 208 -7.48 5.60 -14.03
N ILE A 209 -7.64 4.49 -14.75
CA ILE A 209 -6.75 4.02 -15.81
C ILE A 209 -7.52 4.02 -17.12
N ASN A 210 -7.22 5.00 -17.98
CA ASN A 210 -7.89 5.19 -19.26
C ASN A 210 -7.17 4.46 -20.40
N HIS A 211 -5.84 4.40 -20.33
CA HIS A 211 -5.01 3.77 -21.33
C HIS A 211 -3.96 2.88 -20.68
N ALA A 212 -3.59 1.77 -21.34
CA ALA A 212 -2.53 0.89 -20.84
C ALA A 212 -1.19 1.63 -20.64
N GLY A 213 -0.92 2.64 -21.47
CA GLY A 213 0.23 3.52 -21.31
C GLY A 213 0.24 4.30 -19.99
N ASP A 214 -0.94 4.64 -19.43
CA ASP A 214 -1.02 5.32 -18.12
C ASP A 214 -0.48 4.42 -17.02
N PHE A 215 -0.89 3.15 -17.01
CA PHE A 215 -0.39 2.15 -16.07
C PHE A 215 1.13 1.96 -16.21
N VAL A 216 1.63 1.80 -17.45
CA VAL A 216 3.06 1.62 -17.70
C VAL A 216 3.87 2.83 -17.23
N ASN A 217 3.37 4.04 -17.45
CA ASN A 217 4.01 5.29 -17.00
C ASN A 217 4.07 5.42 -15.47
N MET A 218 3.18 4.74 -14.73
CA MET A 218 3.22 4.72 -13.27
C MET A 218 4.34 3.83 -12.73
N ILE A 219 4.87 2.87 -13.51
CA ILE A 219 5.92 1.95 -13.04
C ILE A 219 7.26 2.67 -12.92
N VAL A 220 7.77 2.78 -11.70
CA VAL A 220 9.08 3.42 -11.42
C VAL A 220 10.17 2.43 -11.01
N SER A 221 9.80 1.19 -10.69
CA SER A 221 10.76 0.14 -10.35
C SER A 221 10.16 -1.24 -10.60
N ALA A 222 11.00 -2.17 -11.05
CA ALA A 222 10.72 -3.59 -11.15
C ALA A 222 11.87 -4.38 -10.53
N ARG A 223 11.56 -5.40 -9.72
CA ARG A 223 12.59 -6.24 -9.08
C ARG A 223 12.11 -7.66 -8.84
N GLN A 224 13.04 -8.60 -8.82
CA GLN A 224 12.76 -9.99 -8.48
C GLN A 224 12.89 -10.15 -6.96
N ILE A 225 11.86 -10.67 -6.31
CA ILE A 225 11.80 -10.83 -4.85
C ILE A 225 11.78 -12.28 -4.40
N LYS A 226 11.56 -13.21 -5.35
CA LYS A 226 11.72 -14.66 -5.19
C LYS A 226 12.13 -15.25 -6.52
N CYS A 227 13.06 -16.20 -6.51
CA CYS A 227 13.34 -17.11 -7.61
C CYS A 227 13.91 -18.37 -6.98
N GLU A 228 13.28 -19.51 -7.25
CA GLU A 228 13.73 -20.81 -6.76
C GLU A 228 13.55 -21.85 -7.86
N TYR A 229 14.60 -22.60 -8.17
CA TYR A 229 14.48 -23.77 -9.04
C TYR A 229 13.82 -24.93 -8.31
N LYS A 230 12.82 -25.55 -8.95
CA LYS A 230 12.15 -26.78 -8.52
C LYS A 230 12.41 -27.86 -9.56
N GLN A 231 13.00 -28.96 -9.11
CA GLN A 231 13.13 -30.16 -9.92
C GLN A 231 11.75 -30.77 -10.15
N GLY A 232 11.45 -31.19 -11.39
CA GLY A 232 10.23 -31.93 -11.68
C GLY A 232 10.22 -33.27 -10.96
N GLU A 233 9.08 -33.65 -10.38
CA GLU A 233 8.84 -35.02 -9.87
C GLU A 233 8.74 -36.03 -11.02
#